data_AF-A0A920NTD4-F1
#
_entry.id   AF-A0A920NTD4-F1
#
_cell.length_a   1.000
_cell.length_b   1.000
_cell.length_c   1.000
_cell.angle_alpha   90.00
_cell.angle_beta   90.00
_cell.angle_gamma   90.00
#
_symmetry.space_group_name_H-M   'P 1'
#
loop_
_entity.id
_entity.type
_entity.pdbx_description
1 polymer ?
#
loop_
_entity_poly.entity_id
_entity_poly.type
_entity_poly.pdbx_seq_one_letter_code
_entity_poly.pdbx_strand_id
1 'polypeptide(L)' 'MVENGLLKANVEFPGLDLRYTIDGSEPTLESSLFTAPIEVSGIVKIRAFDAAGNSSRTSTIETE' A
#
# COMPACT_ATOMS: atom_id res chain seq x y z
N MET A 1 3.55 0.54 8.80
CA MET A 1 4.36 -0.36 9.65
C MET A 1 3.66 -1.70 9.72
N VAL A 2 4.39 -2.82 9.63
CA VAL A 2 3.80 -4.16 9.80
C VAL A 2 3.84 -4.52 11.27
N GLU A 3 2.71 -4.96 11.82
CA GLU A 3 2.60 -5.53 13.17
C GLU A 3 1.88 -6.88 13.05
N ASN A 4 2.49 -7.97 13.56
CA ASN A 4 1.92 -9.33 13.56
C ASN A 4 1.50 -9.86 12.17
N GLY A 5 2.26 -9.58 11.10
CA GLY A 5 1.91 -9.98 9.73
C GLY A 5 0.80 -9.12 9.10
N LEU A 6 0.28 -8.13 9.83
CA LEU A 6 -0.73 -7.21 9.33
C LEU A 6 -0.08 -5.90 8.85
N LEU A 7 -0.30 -5.58 7.59
CA LEU A 7 0.10 -4.30 7.02
C LEU A 7 -0.79 -3.18 7.58
N LYS A 8 -0.28 -2.40 8.55
CA LYS A 8 -0.92 -1.15 8.99
C LYS A 8 -0.34 0.02 8.19
N ALA A 9 -1.09 0.50 7.23
CA ALA A 9 -0.88 1.79 6.59
C ALA A 9 -1.91 2.77 7.16
N ASN A 10 -1.45 3.74 7.95
CA ASN A 10 -2.30 4.84 8.40
C ASN A 10 -2.19 5.96 7.36
N VAL A 11 -3.27 6.23 6.62
CA VAL A 11 -3.35 7.42 5.80
C VAL A 11 -3.87 8.53 6.72
N GLU A 12 -2.97 9.37 7.22
CA GLU A 12 -3.32 10.47 8.13
C GLU A 12 -4.03 11.62 7.40
N PHE A 13 -4.16 11.53 6.07
CA PHE A 13 -4.75 12.55 5.22
C PHE A 13 -6.02 12.02 4.53
N PRO A 14 -7.22 12.50 4.90
CA PRO A 14 -8.42 12.25 4.13
C PRO A 14 -8.23 12.77 2.70
N GLY A 15 -8.52 11.92 1.71
CA GLY A 15 -8.34 12.23 0.28
C GLY A 15 -7.13 11.56 -0.38
N LEU A 16 -6.39 10.72 0.35
CA LEU A 16 -5.37 9.85 -0.23
C LEU A 16 -5.88 8.41 -0.35
N ASP A 17 -5.77 7.86 -1.56
CA ASP A 17 -6.05 6.46 -1.87
C ASP A 17 -4.75 5.66 -1.73
N LEU A 18 -4.73 4.68 -0.83
CA LEU A 18 -3.60 3.76 -0.69
C LEU A 18 -3.75 2.62 -1.69
N ARG A 19 -2.76 2.39 -2.55
CA ARG A 19 -2.75 1.24 -3.47
C ARG A 19 -1.56 0.34 -3.21
N TYR A 20 -1.74 -0.95 -3.48
CA TYR A 20 -0.74 -1.96 -3.17
C TYR A 20 -0.63 -3.03 -4.26
N THR A 21 0.52 -3.70 -4.24
CA THR A 21 0.87 -4.84 -5.10
C THR A 21 1.48 -5.93 -4.22
N ILE A 22 1.12 -7.19 -4.47
CA ILE A 22 1.58 -8.36 -3.69
C ILE A 22 2.66 -9.18 -4.42
N ASP A 23 2.92 -8.83 -5.68
CA ASP A 23 3.93 -9.45 -6.53
C ASP A 23 5.27 -8.68 -6.50
N GLY A 24 5.37 -7.64 -5.67
CA GLY A 24 6.54 -6.76 -5.59
C GLY A 24 6.68 -5.77 -6.76
N SER A 25 5.71 -5.67 -7.67
CA SER A 25 5.67 -4.65 -8.73
C SER A 25 5.37 -3.25 -8.17
N GLU A 26 5.63 -2.16 -8.91
CA GLU A 26 5.30 -0.83 -8.42
C GLU A 26 3.78 -0.57 -8.45
N PRO A 27 3.18 -0.08 -7.34
CA PRO A 27 1.76 0.28 -7.35
C PRO A 27 1.51 1.45 -8.29
N THR A 28 0.44 1.34 -9.08
CA THR A 28 -0.07 2.37 -9.99
C THR A 28 -1.53 2.71 -9.64
N LEU A 29 -2.13 3.67 -10.35
CA LEU A 29 -3.56 3.99 -10.22
C LEU A 29 -4.50 2.84 -10.64
N GLU A 30 -3.98 1.76 -11.23
CA GLU A 30 -4.74 0.55 -11.53
C GLU A 30 -4.53 -0.56 -10.49
N SER A 31 -3.58 -0.40 -9.58
CA SER A 31 -3.33 -1.37 -8.50
C SER A 31 -4.45 -1.40 -7.48
N SER A 32 -4.54 -2.51 -6.76
CA SER A 32 -5.57 -2.76 -5.75
C SER A 32 -5.59 -1.68 -4.67
N LEU A 33 -6.79 -1.19 -4.35
CA LEU A 33 -7.00 -0.20 -3.29
C LEU A 33 -6.97 -0.89 -1.92
N PHE A 34 -6.14 -0.38 -1.02
CA PHE A 34 -6.07 -0.80 0.38
C PHE A 34 -7.24 -0.17 1.14
N THR A 35 -8.30 -0.96 1.35
CA THR A 35 -9.51 -0.53 2.08
C THR A 35 -9.68 -1.24 3.43
N ALA A 36 -9.01 -2.37 3.59
CA ALA A 36 -9.04 -3.18 4.80
C ALA A 36 -7.67 -3.84 5.00
N PRO A 37 -7.35 -4.30 6.23
CA PRO A 37 -6.17 -5.12 6.47
C PRO A 37 -6.22 -6.37 5.60
N ILE A 38 -5.11 -6.66 4.93
CA ILE A 38 -4.95 -7.83 4.07
C ILE A 38 -3.84 -8.71 4.64
N GLU A 39 -4.05 -10.02 4.61
CA GLU A 39 -2.99 -10.99 4.81
C GLU A 39 -2.09 -10.99 3.58
N VAL A 40 -0.80 -10.83 3.82
CA VAL A 40 0.20 -10.77 2.77
C VAL A 40 1.36 -11.69 3.13
N SER A 41 1.91 -12.36 2.11
CA SER A 41 3.11 -13.19 2.23
C SER A 41 4.07 -12.84 1.11
N GLY A 42 5.36 -12.68 1.45
CA GLY A 42 6.38 -12.21 0.52
C GLY A 42 6.50 -10.68 0.48
N ILE A 43 6.75 -10.14 -0.72
CA ILE A 43 7.04 -8.72 -0.94
C ILE A 43 5.77 -7.98 -1.36
N VAL A 44 5.37 -7.02 -0.53
CA VAL A 44 4.28 -6.09 -0.81
C VAL A 44 4.82 -4.70 -0.99
N LYS A 45 4.35 -3.98 -2.01
CA LYS A 45 4.61 -2.56 -2.13
C LYS A 45 3.32 -1.79 -1.95
N ILE A 46 3.39 -0.69 -1.21
CA ILE A 46 2.30 0.26 -0.98
C ILE A 46 2.72 1.64 -1.47
N ARG A 47 1.76 2.38 -2.03
CA ARG A 47 1.93 3.78 -2.44
C ARG A 47 0.63 4.53 -2.25
N ALA A 48 0.70 5.76 -1.73
CA ALA A 48 -0.46 6.63 -1.64
C ALA A 48 -0.61 7.44 -2.92
N PHE A 49 -1.85 7.68 -3.33
CA PHE A 49 -2.24 8.48 -4.47
C PHE A 49 -3.20 9.58 -4.02
N ASP A 50 -3.04 10.79 -4.55
CA ASP A 50 -4.02 11.85 -4.37
C ASP A 50 -5.10 11.83 -5.47
N ALA A 51 -6.15 12.62 -5.28
CA ALA A 51 -7.24 12.75 -6.25
C ALA A 51 -6.80 13.30 -7.63
N ALA A 52 -5.62 13.92 -7.72
CA ALA A 52 -5.02 14.40 -8.96
C ALA A 52 -4.12 13.34 -9.63
N GLY A 53 -3.93 12.17 -9.00
CA GLY A 53 -3.10 11.09 -9.49
C GLY A 53 -1.61 11.23 -9.13
N ASN A 54 -1.22 12.22 -8.33
CA ASN A 54 0.15 12.28 -7.82
C ASN A 54 0.34 11.18 -6.79
N SER A 55 1.58 10.72 -6.67
CA SER A 55 1.89 9.55 -5.87
C SER A 55 3.01 9.83 -4.87
N SER A 56 2.87 9.27 -3.68
CA SER A 56 3.88 9.36 -2.62
C SER A 56 5.09 8.46 -2.92
N ARG A 57 6.05 8.45 -1.99
CA ARG A 57 7.10 7.43 -1.98
C ARG A 57 6.50 6.04 -1.82
N THR A 58 7.04 5.07 -2.55
CA THR A 58 6.68 3.65 -2.40
C THR A 58 7.27 3.10 -1.11
N SER A 59 6.46 2.41 -0.32
CA SER A 59 6.87 1.64 0.85
C SER A 59 6.90 0.17 0.49
N THR A 60 8.07 -0.45 0.58
CA THR A 60 8.21 -1.91 0.47
C THR A 60 8.06 -2.54 1.85
N ILE A 61 7.26 -3.59 1.90
CA ILE A 61 7.00 -4.42 3.05
C ILE A 61 7.38 -5.84 2.66
N GLU A 62 8.30 -6.43 3.41
CA GLU A 62 8.69 -7.82 3.24
C GLU A 62 8.14 -8.56 4.46
N THR A 63 7.38 -9.61 4.21
CA THR A 63 6.86 -10.51 5.24
C THR A 63 7.66 -11.80 5.18
N GLU A 64 8.37 -12.10 6.27
CA GLU A 64 9.08 -13.37 6.50
C GLU A 64 8.15 -14.47 7.01
#